data_AF-A0A024HQE0-F1
#
_entry.id   AF-A0A024HQE0-F1
#
_cell.length_a   1.000
_cell.length_b   1.000
_cell.length_c   1.000
_cell.angle_alpha   90.00
_cell.angle_beta   90.00
_cell.angle_gamma   90.00
#
_symmetry.space_group_name_H-M   'P 1'
#
loop_
_entity.id
_entity.type
_entity.pdbx_description
1 polymer ?
#
loop_
_entity_poly.entity_id
_entity_poly.type
_entity_poly.pdbx_seq_one_letter_code
_entity_poly.pdbx_strand_id
1 'polypeptide(L)'
;MMTMLTFAEPVLLKDHFLMPADTTPWPAVGTGAAYVGTKPGMTPARDRAPFRTQAHGMLPRSEYGESLAKTYGLYVLAFGGGQGLTPSIYVGITVRESVLVRIRKHRVKATGSHVGGRADVYGGVNHTERWRPFAEQRHIEHAGRPDQCADVRLLVGQLSLPVAEGAPLRRFEASLCSDQDGVLKQLKEMLWSGAARRVSLLTEKHGKAFAGDGMRIVFWNGQTKVFS
;
A
#
# COMPACT_ATOMS: atom_id res chain seq x y z
N MET A 1 18.91 21.84 -11.28
CA MET A 1 18.86 20.40 -11.62
C MET A 1 17.42 19.94 -11.49
N MET A 2 16.85 19.32 -12.52
CA MET A 2 15.45 18.89 -12.49
C MET A 2 15.33 17.52 -11.83
N THR A 3 14.43 17.39 -10.86
CA THR A 3 14.16 16.11 -10.17
C THR A 3 12.88 15.50 -10.72
N MET A 4 12.97 14.33 -11.33
CA MET A 4 11.82 13.67 -11.97
C MET A 4 11.48 12.36 -11.24
N LEU A 5 10.20 12.15 -10.96
CA LEU A 5 9.63 10.86 -10.55
C LEU A 5 8.90 10.26 -11.76
N THR A 6 9.29 9.05 -12.18
CA THR A 6 8.66 8.33 -13.29
C THR A 6 7.91 7.12 -12.77
N PHE A 7 6.63 7.04 -13.05
CA PHE A 7 5.79 5.89 -12.72
C PHE A 7 5.84 4.85 -13.84
N ALA A 8 6.10 3.59 -13.47
CA ALA A 8 5.88 2.45 -14.35
C ALA A 8 4.38 2.18 -14.55
N GLU A 9 4.01 1.28 -15.46
CA GLU A 9 2.61 0.85 -15.57
C GLU A 9 2.16 0.09 -14.29
N PRO A 10 0.91 0.27 -13.82
CA PRO A 10 0.40 -0.48 -12.68
C PRO A 10 0.30 -1.98 -13.00
N VAL A 11 0.78 -2.82 -12.10
CA VAL A 11 0.68 -4.29 -12.22
C VAL A 11 -0.23 -4.87 -11.15
N LEU A 12 -0.94 -5.96 -11.44
CA LEU A 12 -1.70 -6.68 -10.42
C LEU A 12 -0.76 -7.55 -9.57
N LEU A 13 -0.86 -7.45 -8.24
CA LEU A 13 -0.02 -8.26 -7.35
C LEU A 13 -0.24 -9.76 -7.55
N LYS A 14 -1.47 -10.16 -7.87
CA LYS A 14 -1.81 -11.56 -8.17
C LYS A 14 -1.17 -12.11 -9.45
N ASP A 15 -0.48 -11.31 -10.24
CA ASP A 15 0.23 -11.82 -11.42
C ASP A 15 1.69 -12.15 -11.06
N HIS A 16 2.21 -11.57 -9.97
CA HIS A 16 3.62 -11.67 -9.57
C HIS A 16 3.85 -12.33 -8.21
N PHE A 17 2.79 -12.55 -7.41
CA PHE A 17 2.90 -13.06 -6.04
C PHE A 17 1.87 -14.13 -5.70
N LEU A 18 2.30 -15.26 -5.15
CA LEU A 18 1.41 -16.19 -4.47
C LEU A 18 0.98 -15.58 -3.14
N MET A 19 -0.33 -15.48 -2.92
CA MET A 19 -0.94 -14.83 -1.77
C MET A 19 -1.78 -15.86 -1.00
N PRO A 20 -1.20 -16.54 0.01
CA PRO A 20 -1.97 -17.43 0.86
C PRO A 20 -3.12 -16.69 1.51
N ALA A 21 -4.29 -17.31 1.48
CA ALA A 21 -5.48 -16.80 2.14
C ALA A 21 -5.28 -16.72 3.66
N ASP A 22 -5.87 -15.69 4.27
CA ASP A 22 -6.08 -15.68 5.72
C ASP A 22 -7.46 -16.24 6.04
N THR A 23 -7.50 -17.38 6.72
CA THR A 23 -8.72 -18.08 7.09
C THR A 23 -9.09 -17.90 8.56
N THR A 24 -8.36 -17.09 9.33
CA THR A 24 -8.72 -16.92 10.74
C THR A 24 -10.01 -16.09 10.87
N PRO A 25 -10.94 -16.49 11.75
CA PRO A 25 -12.16 -15.74 11.97
C PRO A 25 -11.87 -14.31 12.43
N TRP A 26 -12.79 -13.40 12.12
CA TRP A 26 -12.82 -12.07 12.71
C TRP A 26 -13.94 -11.99 13.76
N PRO A 27 -13.66 -12.32 15.02
CA PRO A 27 -14.71 -12.47 16.05
C PRO A 27 -15.36 -11.15 16.49
N ALA A 28 -14.75 -10.01 16.18
CA ALA A 28 -15.12 -8.69 16.72
C ALA A 28 -15.34 -7.62 15.64
N VAL A 29 -15.69 -8.02 14.40
CA VAL A 29 -16.00 -7.05 13.33
C VAL A 29 -17.18 -6.18 13.72
N GLY A 30 -17.01 -4.85 13.65
CA GLY A 30 -18.07 -3.90 13.98
C GLY A 30 -18.40 -3.78 15.47
N THR A 31 -17.69 -4.47 16.36
CA THR A 31 -17.94 -4.41 17.81
C THR A 31 -16.98 -3.48 18.56
N GLY A 32 -16.04 -2.84 17.85
CA GLY A 32 -15.04 -1.94 18.43
C GLY A 32 -13.87 -2.64 19.14
N ALA A 33 -13.91 -3.97 19.30
CA ALA A 33 -12.88 -4.78 19.94
C ALA A 33 -11.95 -5.51 18.93
N ALA A 34 -12.02 -5.18 17.64
CA ALA A 34 -11.25 -5.85 16.58
C ALA A 34 -9.72 -5.65 16.68
N TYR A 35 -9.26 -4.71 17.50
CA TYR A 35 -7.85 -4.39 17.65
C TYR A 35 -7.44 -4.20 19.12
N VAL A 36 -6.20 -4.61 19.44
CA VAL A 36 -5.58 -4.46 20.76
C VAL A 36 -4.23 -3.73 20.65
N GLY A 37 -3.88 -2.98 21.69
CA GLY A 37 -2.56 -2.35 21.80
C GLY A 37 -1.48 -3.37 22.16
N THR A 38 -0.40 -3.39 21.41
CA THR A 38 0.78 -4.26 21.60
C THR A 38 2.07 -3.46 21.44
N LYS A 39 3.23 -4.08 21.69
CA LYS A 39 4.53 -3.41 21.53
C LYS A 39 4.74 -2.81 20.12
N PRO A 40 4.35 -3.47 19.02
CA PRO A 40 4.36 -2.86 17.68
C PRO A 40 3.37 -1.71 17.44
N GLY A 41 2.36 -1.51 18.30
CA GLY A 41 1.23 -0.60 18.10
C GLY A 41 -0.11 -1.32 18.12
N MET A 42 -1.08 -0.86 17.33
CA MET A 42 -2.39 -1.51 17.24
C MET A 42 -2.32 -2.74 16.34
N THR A 43 -2.71 -3.91 16.85
CA THR A 43 -2.73 -5.16 16.11
C THR A 43 -4.11 -5.81 16.16
N PRO A 44 -4.50 -6.61 15.16
CA PRO A 44 -5.78 -7.30 15.15
C PRO A 44 -5.93 -8.24 16.36
N ALA A 45 -7.07 -8.16 17.03
CA ALA A 45 -7.43 -8.98 18.19
C ALA A 45 -8.02 -10.32 17.73
N ARG A 46 -7.21 -11.12 17.05
CA ARG A 46 -7.62 -12.43 16.53
C ARG A 46 -6.46 -13.41 16.46
N ASP A 47 -6.80 -14.66 16.19
CA ASP A 47 -5.83 -15.74 16.05
C ASP A 47 -4.83 -15.48 14.93
N ARG A 48 -3.64 -16.03 15.10
CA ARG A 48 -2.55 -15.93 14.14
C ARG A 48 -2.95 -16.56 12.81
N ALA A 49 -2.74 -15.82 11.73
CA ALA A 49 -3.01 -16.28 10.37
C ALA A 49 -2.20 -17.54 10.00
N PRO A 50 -2.70 -18.43 9.12
CA PRO A 50 -2.06 -19.72 8.83
C PRO A 50 -0.64 -19.61 8.26
N PHE A 51 -0.36 -18.53 7.52
CA PHE A 51 0.94 -18.28 6.92
C PHE A 51 1.98 -17.76 7.96
N ARG A 52 1.57 -17.44 9.19
CA ARG A 52 2.39 -17.11 10.38
C ARG A 52 3.27 -15.85 10.32
N THR A 53 3.90 -15.53 9.19
CA THR A 53 4.85 -14.41 9.04
C THR A 53 4.54 -13.55 7.82
N GLN A 54 4.97 -12.29 7.82
CA GLN A 54 4.77 -11.37 6.68
C GLN A 54 5.36 -11.91 5.38
N ALA A 55 6.50 -12.61 5.44
CA ALA A 55 7.18 -13.15 4.28
C ALA A 55 6.38 -14.27 3.60
N HIS A 56 5.76 -15.15 4.39
CA HIS A 56 4.92 -16.24 3.86
C HIS A 56 3.54 -15.76 3.43
N GLY A 57 3.08 -14.59 3.90
CA GLY A 57 1.81 -14.01 3.45
C GLY A 57 1.83 -13.51 2.00
N MET A 58 3.01 -13.38 1.38
CA MET A 58 3.18 -12.91 0.01
C MET A 58 4.54 -13.38 -0.54
N LEU A 59 4.50 -14.36 -1.44
CA LEU A 59 5.65 -15.03 -1.99
C LEU A 59 5.85 -14.64 -3.47
N PRO A 60 7.00 -14.10 -3.87
CA PRO A 60 7.30 -13.86 -5.28
C PRO A 60 7.16 -15.13 -6.10
N ARG A 61 6.65 -15.02 -7.33
CA ARG A 61 6.54 -16.12 -8.31
C ARG A 61 6.95 -15.73 -9.74
N SER A 62 7.46 -14.53 -9.91
CA SER A 62 7.96 -14.02 -11.19
C SER A 62 9.22 -13.18 -10.95
N GLU A 63 10.01 -12.99 -12.01
CA GLU A 63 11.21 -12.14 -11.98
C GLU A 63 10.89 -10.72 -11.48
N TYR A 64 9.79 -10.13 -11.96
CA TYR A 64 9.34 -8.82 -11.47
C TYR A 64 9.10 -8.83 -9.94
N GLY A 65 8.37 -9.80 -9.40
CA GLY A 65 8.09 -9.89 -7.97
C GLY A 65 9.36 -10.09 -7.12
N GLU A 66 10.34 -10.84 -7.64
CA GLU A 66 11.65 -11.00 -7.01
C GLU A 66 12.47 -9.71 -7.05
N SER A 67 12.43 -8.99 -8.17
CA SER A 67 13.15 -7.72 -8.35
C SER A 67 12.76 -6.68 -7.30
N LEU A 68 11.51 -6.70 -6.83
CA LEU A 68 11.01 -5.79 -5.78
C LEU A 68 11.75 -5.93 -4.44
N ALA A 69 12.47 -7.03 -4.22
CA ALA A 69 13.35 -7.20 -3.06
C ALA A 69 14.53 -6.23 -3.07
N LYS A 70 14.90 -5.68 -4.23
CA LYS A 70 15.99 -4.72 -4.45
C LYS A 70 15.49 -3.35 -4.94
N THR A 71 14.18 -3.14 -4.99
CA THR A 71 13.59 -1.89 -5.45
C THR A 71 13.33 -0.94 -4.27
N TYR A 72 13.67 0.33 -4.47
CA TYR A 72 13.46 1.43 -3.53
C TYR A 72 12.86 2.63 -4.27
N GLY A 73 12.18 3.52 -3.56
CA GLY A 73 11.51 4.67 -4.18
C GLY A 73 10.11 4.92 -3.62
N LEU A 74 9.27 5.55 -4.44
CA LEU A 74 7.86 5.75 -4.14
C LEU A 74 7.05 4.59 -4.69
N TYR A 75 6.03 4.14 -3.98
CA TYR A 75 5.11 3.12 -4.46
C TYR A 75 3.68 3.47 -4.04
N VAL A 76 2.74 2.98 -4.83
CA VAL A 76 1.31 3.16 -4.61
C VAL A 76 0.65 1.79 -4.66
N LEU A 77 -0.23 1.54 -3.69
CA LEU A 77 -1.12 0.37 -3.70
C LEU A 77 -2.55 0.85 -3.94
N ALA A 78 -3.16 0.31 -4.97
CA ALA A 78 -4.53 0.59 -5.37
C ALA A 78 -5.38 -0.66 -5.11
N PHE A 79 -6.26 -0.55 -4.12
CA PHE A 79 -7.17 -1.61 -3.67
C PHE A 79 -8.56 -1.42 -4.26
N GLY A 80 -9.25 -2.50 -4.57
CA GLY A 80 -10.66 -2.51 -4.96
C GLY A 80 -10.95 -1.80 -6.27
N GLY A 81 -12.20 -1.36 -6.42
CA GLY A 81 -12.73 -0.76 -7.65
C GLY A 81 -13.29 -1.74 -8.66
N GLY A 82 -13.30 -3.04 -8.33
CA GLY A 82 -14.20 -4.02 -8.96
C GLY A 82 -15.56 -4.05 -8.28
N GLN A 83 -16.47 -4.91 -8.75
CA GLN A 83 -17.81 -5.03 -8.15
C GLN A 83 -17.72 -5.40 -6.66
N GLY A 84 -18.34 -4.59 -5.80
CA GLY A 84 -18.48 -4.85 -4.37
C GLY A 84 -17.28 -4.46 -3.49
N LEU A 85 -16.17 -3.97 -4.07
CA LEU A 85 -14.97 -3.59 -3.29
C LEU A 85 -14.76 -2.07 -3.32
N THR A 86 -14.80 -1.44 -2.14
CA THR A 86 -14.59 0.01 -2.01
C THR A 86 -13.17 0.38 -2.43
N PRO A 87 -12.98 1.33 -3.37
CA PRO A 87 -11.66 1.69 -3.83
C PRO A 87 -10.89 2.44 -2.74
N SER A 88 -9.64 2.05 -2.52
CA SER A 88 -8.73 2.70 -1.58
C SER A 88 -7.32 2.79 -2.16
N ILE A 89 -6.59 3.82 -1.78
CA ILE A 89 -5.23 4.06 -2.25
C ILE A 89 -4.28 4.27 -1.08
N TYR A 90 -3.11 3.66 -1.14
CA TYR A 90 -2.00 3.95 -0.26
C TYR A 90 -0.84 4.48 -1.08
N VAL A 91 -0.23 5.58 -0.66
CA VAL A 91 1.01 6.13 -1.20
C VAL A 91 2.09 5.98 -0.11
N GLY A 92 3.27 5.49 -0.47
CA GLY A 92 4.36 5.35 0.47
C GLY A 92 5.73 5.46 -0.19
N ILE A 93 6.73 5.83 0.60
CA ILE A 93 8.13 5.77 0.18
C ILE A 93 8.89 4.65 0.89
N THR A 94 10.01 4.26 0.29
CA THR A 94 10.93 3.32 0.89
C THR A 94 12.37 3.59 0.47
N VAL A 95 13.25 3.76 1.46
CA VAL A 95 14.69 4.05 1.27
C VAL A 95 15.61 3.16 2.10
N ARG A 96 15.08 2.49 3.13
CA ARG A 96 15.82 1.57 4.01
C ARG A 96 15.34 0.12 3.89
N GLU A 97 14.06 -0.05 3.63
CA GLU A 97 13.46 -1.34 3.33
C GLU A 97 13.15 -1.38 1.83
N SER A 98 13.08 -2.56 1.22
CA SER A 98 12.66 -2.65 -0.18
C SER A 98 11.15 -2.55 -0.33
N VAL A 99 10.69 -2.27 -1.55
CA VAL A 99 9.26 -2.26 -1.88
C VAL A 99 8.60 -3.58 -1.47
N LEU A 100 9.25 -4.72 -1.71
CA LEU A 100 8.73 -6.03 -1.32
C LEU A 100 8.44 -6.14 0.18
N VAL A 101 9.36 -5.68 1.03
CA VAL A 101 9.17 -5.70 2.49
C VAL A 101 7.98 -4.82 2.90
N ARG A 102 7.82 -3.66 2.25
CA ARG A 102 6.72 -2.74 2.53
C ARG A 102 5.36 -3.28 2.10
N ILE A 103 5.24 -3.80 0.87
CA ILE A 103 3.97 -4.32 0.37
C ILE A 103 3.53 -5.58 1.13
N ARG A 104 4.46 -6.39 1.64
CA ARG A 104 4.17 -7.49 2.58
C ARG A 104 3.50 -7.02 3.87
N LYS A 105 3.99 -5.92 4.46
CA LYS A 105 3.35 -5.30 5.63
C LYS A 105 1.95 -4.81 5.27
N HIS A 106 1.78 -4.16 4.13
CA HIS A 106 0.47 -3.67 3.70
C HIS A 106 -0.52 -4.77 3.36
N ARG A 107 -0.08 -5.91 2.81
CA ARG A 107 -0.89 -7.12 2.65
C ARG A 107 -1.46 -7.59 3.97
N VAL A 108 -0.63 -7.64 5.02
CA VAL A 108 -1.07 -7.99 6.38
C VAL A 108 -2.05 -6.95 6.91
N LYS A 109 -1.79 -5.66 6.65
CA LYS A 109 -2.71 -4.58 7.05
C LYS A 109 -4.08 -4.70 6.39
N ALA A 110 -4.11 -4.88 5.08
CA ALA A 110 -5.33 -4.91 4.27
C ALA A 110 -6.27 -6.05 4.67
N THR A 111 -5.71 -7.20 5.03
CA THR A 111 -6.46 -8.39 5.45
C THR A 111 -6.71 -8.44 6.95
N GLY A 112 -6.27 -7.43 7.72
CA GLY A 112 -6.33 -7.46 9.18
C GLY A 112 -5.58 -8.64 9.78
N SER A 113 -4.59 -9.22 9.09
CA SER A 113 -3.92 -10.45 9.53
C SER A 113 -3.08 -10.24 10.79
N HIS A 114 -3.20 -11.18 11.71
CA HIS A 114 -2.28 -11.26 12.84
C HIS A 114 -1.14 -12.23 12.51
N VAL A 115 0.09 -11.74 12.57
CA VAL A 115 1.31 -12.49 12.21
C VAL A 115 2.38 -12.30 13.28
N GLY A 116 3.47 -13.06 13.21
CA GLY A 116 4.68 -12.91 14.01
C GLY A 116 5.89 -12.48 13.18
N GLY A 117 6.89 -11.89 13.83
CA GLY A 117 8.22 -11.67 13.24
C GLY A 117 8.99 -12.98 13.00
N ARG A 118 8.65 -14.02 13.77
CA ARG A 118 9.09 -15.40 13.61
C ARG A 118 7.90 -16.34 13.86
N ALA A 119 8.01 -17.60 13.42
CA ALA A 119 6.93 -18.57 13.57
C ALA A 119 6.55 -18.84 15.04
N ASP A 120 7.47 -18.60 15.97
CA ASP A 120 7.41 -18.82 17.42
C ASP A 120 7.17 -17.53 18.24
N VAL A 121 7.41 -16.34 17.69
CA VAL A 121 7.28 -15.06 18.42
C VAL A 121 5.95 -14.38 18.14
N TYR A 122 5.19 -14.04 19.20
CA TYR A 122 4.01 -13.17 19.13
C TYR A 122 4.41 -11.73 18.78
N GLY A 123 3.91 -11.16 17.67
CA GLY A 123 4.25 -9.80 17.26
C GLY A 123 3.73 -9.41 15.87
N GLY A 124 2.68 -8.59 15.84
CA GLY A 124 1.97 -8.19 14.62
C GLY A 124 2.57 -7.01 13.86
N VAL A 125 1.97 -6.72 12.71
CA VAL A 125 2.17 -5.45 11.98
C VAL A 125 1.31 -4.39 12.66
N ASN A 126 1.79 -3.15 12.79
CA ASN A 126 0.95 -2.05 13.27
C ASN A 126 -0.11 -1.66 12.22
N HIS A 127 -1.40 -1.77 12.57
CA HIS A 127 -2.52 -1.28 11.79
C HIS A 127 -2.85 0.12 12.27
N THR A 128 -2.36 1.09 11.54
CA THR A 128 -2.54 2.49 11.91
C THR A 128 -4.00 2.92 11.70
N GLU A 129 -4.34 4.14 12.14
CA GLU A 129 -5.74 4.57 12.30
C GLU A 129 -6.61 4.33 11.07
N ARG A 130 -6.09 4.63 9.87
CA ARG A 130 -6.82 4.47 8.60
C ARG A 130 -6.88 3.03 8.10
N TRP A 131 -5.94 2.18 8.51
CA TRP A 131 -5.88 0.78 8.09
C TRP A 131 -6.88 -0.12 8.82
N ARG A 132 -7.19 0.21 10.08
CA ARG A 132 -8.13 -0.57 10.91
C ARG A 132 -9.55 -0.64 10.31
N PRO A 133 -10.25 0.48 10.08
CA PRO A 133 -11.58 0.45 9.46
C PRO A 133 -11.54 -0.06 8.02
N PHE A 134 -10.45 0.17 7.28
CA PHE A 134 -10.30 -0.36 5.92
C PHE A 134 -10.29 -1.90 5.90
N ALA A 135 -9.51 -2.52 6.80
CA ALA A 135 -9.42 -3.97 6.86
C ALA A 135 -10.74 -4.62 7.31
N GLU A 136 -11.43 -4.02 8.29
CA GLU A 136 -12.77 -4.45 8.73
C GLU A 136 -13.77 -4.36 7.58
N GLN A 137 -13.87 -3.21 6.95
CA GLN A 137 -14.78 -2.98 5.81
C GLN A 137 -14.50 -3.97 4.68
N ARG A 138 -13.22 -4.19 4.35
CA ARG A 138 -12.82 -5.14 3.32
C ARG A 138 -13.21 -6.58 3.68
N HIS A 139 -13.05 -6.99 4.94
CA HIS A 139 -13.50 -8.32 5.37
C HIS A 139 -15.02 -8.50 5.20
N ILE A 140 -15.81 -7.45 5.54
CA ILE A 140 -17.26 -7.42 5.33
C ILE A 140 -17.61 -7.52 3.83
N GLU A 141 -16.94 -6.75 2.97
CA GLU A 141 -17.16 -6.74 1.52
C GLU A 141 -16.81 -8.08 0.86
N HIS A 142 -15.83 -8.81 1.40
CA HIS A 142 -15.55 -10.18 1.00
C HIS A 142 -16.57 -11.20 1.53
N ALA A 143 -17.54 -10.78 2.34
CA ALA A 143 -18.56 -11.59 3.00
C ALA A 143 -17.94 -12.73 3.83
N GLY A 144 -16.87 -12.42 4.56
CA GLY A 144 -16.14 -13.41 5.38
C GLY A 144 -15.32 -14.42 4.58
N ARG A 145 -15.32 -14.35 3.24
CA ARG A 145 -14.47 -15.22 2.41
C ARG A 145 -13.00 -14.83 2.57
N PRO A 146 -12.07 -15.79 2.47
CA PRO A 146 -10.66 -15.49 2.58
C PRO A 146 -10.19 -14.53 1.48
N ASP A 147 -9.54 -13.44 1.88
CA ASP A 147 -9.04 -12.42 0.97
C ASP A 147 -7.58 -12.70 0.60
N GLN A 148 -7.32 -12.78 -0.71
CA GLN A 148 -6.00 -12.98 -1.30
C GLN A 148 -5.42 -11.71 -1.94
N CYS A 149 -6.06 -10.55 -1.75
CA CYS A 149 -5.68 -9.27 -2.34
C CYS A 149 -5.55 -9.34 -3.88
N ALA A 150 -6.42 -10.11 -4.52
CA ALA A 150 -6.37 -10.38 -5.97
C ALA A 150 -6.69 -9.15 -6.84
N ASP A 151 -7.32 -8.14 -6.25
CA ASP A 151 -7.71 -6.85 -6.82
C ASP A 151 -6.63 -5.77 -6.67
N VAL A 152 -5.54 -6.05 -5.94
CA VAL A 152 -4.57 -5.02 -5.59
C VAL A 152 -3.58 -4.79 -6.72
N ARG A 153 -3.49 -3.52 -7.15
CA ARG A 153 -2.51 -3.06 -8.12
C ARG A 153 -1.38 -2.32 -7.42
N LEU A 154 -0.15 -2.60 -7.86
CA LEU A 154 1.06 -1.92 -7.44
C LEU A 154 1.54 -1.01 -8.56
N LEU A 155 1.88 0.21 -8.19
CA LEU A 155 2.52 1.19 -9.04
C LEU A 155 3.82 1.63 -8.38
N VAL A 156 4.93 1.60 -9.10
CA VAL A 156 6.26 2.00 -8.59
C VAL A 156 6.73 3.26 -9.30
N GLY A 157 7.14 4.25 -8.51
CA GLY A 157 7.73 5.50 -8.96
C GLY A 157 9.23 5.54 -8.67
N GLN A 158 10.03 5.76 -9.71
CA GLN A 158 11.49 5.85 -9.62
C GLN A 158 11.97 7.28 -9.86
N LEU A 159 12.95 7.71 -9.07
CA LEU A 159 13.60 9.00 -9.29
C LEU A 159 14.58 8.90 -10.46
N SER A 160 14.74 9.99 -11.19
CA SER A 160 15.83 10.16 -12.18
C SER A 160 17.22 10.30 -11.55
N LEU A 161 17.33 10.17 -10.24
CA LEU A 161 18.58 10.26 -9.49
C LEU A 161 19.12 8.84 -9.24
N PRO A 162 20.45 8.64 -9.31
CA PRO A 162 21.08 7.32 -9.17
C PRO A 162 20.89 6.69 -7.77
N VAL A 163 20.53 7.50 -6.76
CA VAL A 163 20.27 7.04 -5.40
C VAL A 163 18.88 7.47 -4.98
N ALA A 164 18.14 6.57 -4.35
CA ALA A 164 16.85 6.86 -3.72
C ALA A 164 17.06 7.80 -2.52
N GLU A 165 17.17 9.09 -2.78
CA GLU A 165 17.31 10.09 -1.73
C GLU A 165 15.97 10.30 -1.01
N GLY A 166 15.99 10.21 0.31
CA GLY A 166 14.77 10.30 1.11
C GLY A 166 14.09 11.66 1.05
N ALA A 167 14.82 12.76 0.85
CA ALA A 167 14.23 14.10 0.86
C ALA A 167 13.35 14.38 -0.37
N PRO A 168 13.80 14.17 -1.63
CA PRO A 168 12.93 14.28 -2.79
C PRO A 168 11.73 13.32 -2.76
N LEU A 169 11.92 12.07 -2.32
CA LEU A 169 10.83 11.11 -2.20
C LEU A 169 9.76 11.58 -1.20
N ARG A 170 10.16 12.10 -0.04
CA ARG A 170 9.22 12.68 0.95
C ARG A 170 8.44 13.85 0.37
N ARG A 171 9.05 14.67 -0.48
CA ARG A 171 8.37 15.79 -1.15
C ARG A 171 7.30 15.30 -2.11
N PHE A 172 7.63 14.34 -2.99
CA PHE A 172 6.64 13.73 -3.88
C PHE A 172 5.52 13.03 -3.11
N GLU A 173 5.83 12.26 -2.07
CA GLU A 173 4.85 11.59 -1.22
C GLU A 173 3.90 12.60 -0.57
N ALA A 174 4.43 13.69 -0.01
CA ALA A 174 3.64 14.76 0.59
C ALA A 174 2.70 15.42 -0.44
N SER A 175 3.21 15.76 -1.63
CA SER A 175 2.43 16.34 -2.73
C SER A 175 1.33 15.41 -3.24
N LEU A 176 1.63 14.12 -3.39
CA LEU A 176 0.62 13.10 -3.72
C LEU A 176 -0.42 13.01 -2.60
N CYS A 177 -0.02 12.91 -1.33
CA CYS A 177 -0.97 12.75 -0.24
C CYS A 177 -1.86 13.98 0.00
N SER A 178 -1.37 15.18 -0.33
CA SER A 178 -2.13 16.44 -0.21
C SER A 178 -2.95 16.78 -1.45
N ASP A 179 -2.84 16.00 -2.53
CA ASP A 179 -3.40 16.30 -3.85
C ASP A 179 -2.94 17.67 -4.41
N GLN A 180 -1.68 18.04 -4.14
CA GLN A 180 -1.08 19.24 -4.73
C GLN A 180 -1.20 19.15 -6.27
N ASP A 181 -1.64 20.24 -6.89
CA ASP A 181 -1.84 20.39 -8.34
C ASP A 181 -2.73 19.30 -8.98
N GLY A 182 -3.58 18.66 -8.17
CA GLY A 182 -4.51 17.60 -8.59
C GLY A 182 -3.82 16.29 -8.96
N VAL A 183 -2.59 16.06 -8.51
CA VAL A 183 -1.80 14.87 -8.87
C VAL A 183 -2.44 13.58 -8.37
N LEU A 184 -2.98 13.56 -7.15
CA LEU A 184 -3.65 12.38 -6.61
C LEU A 184 -4.99 12.15 -7.29
N LYS A 185 -5.72 13.22 -7.61
CA LYS A 185 -6.94 13.13 -8.41
C LYS A 185 -6.65 12.50 -9.77
N GLN A 186 -5.63 12.98 -10.49
CA GLN A 186 -5.22 12.39 -11.78
C GLN A 186 -4.84 10.92 -11.62
N LEU A 187 -4.03 10.59 -10.60
CA LEU A 187 -3.63 9.21 -10.35
C LEU A 187 -4.84 8.30 -10.08
N LYS A 188 -5.84 8.77 -9.31
CA LYS A 188 -7.09 8.05 -9.05
C LYS A 188 -7.91 7.85 -10.32
N GLU A 189 -8.01 8.86 -11.18
CA GLU A 189 -8.73 8.76 -12.46
C GLU A 189 -8.08 7.73 -13.39
N MET A 190 -6.74 7.68 -13.40
CA MET A 190 -5.98 6.72 -14.20
C MET A 190 -6.09 5.28 -13.65
N LEU A 191 -6.17 5.12 -12.32
CA LEU A 191 -6.31 3.79 -11.68
C LEU A 191 -7.76 3.29 -11.67
N TRP A 192 -8.75 4.18 -11.61
CA TRP A 192 -10.15 3.81 -11.59
C TRP A 192 -10.94 4.76 -12.48
N SER A 193 -11.13 4.36 -13.74
CA SER A 193 -11.91 5.11 -14.73
C SER A 193 -13.27 5.50 -14.15
N GLY A 194 -13.46 6.77 -13.81
CA GLY A 194 -14.74 7.31 -13.30
C GLY A 194 -15.01 7.17 -11.78
N ALA A 195 -14.17 6.50 -10.98
CA ALA A 195 -14.42 6.29 -9.54
C ALA A 195 -13.64 7.24 -8.60
N ALA A 196 -12.94 8.24 -9.14
CA ALA A 196 -11.97 9.05 -8.41
C ALA A 196 -12.51 9.76 -7.15
N ARG A 197 -13.81 10.11 -7.13
CA ARG A 197 -14.45 10.87 -6.04
C ARG A 197 -14.67 10.10 -4.74
N ARG A 198 -14.55 8.76 -4.74
CA ARG A 198 -14.83 7.91 -3.56
C ARG A 198 -13.62 7.11 -3.07
N VAL A 199 -12.42 7.40 -3.56
CA VAL A 199 -11.21 6.66 -3.19
C VAL A 199 -10.63 7.17 -1.87
N SER A 200 -10.64 6.33 -0.84
CA SER A 200 -10.06 6.60 0.48
C SER A 200 -8.53 6.54 0.45
N LEU A 201 -7.86 7.53 1.04
CA LEU A 201 -6.39 7.54 1.19
C LEU A 201 -6.01 6.87 2.52
N LEU A 202 -5.27 5.77 2.46
CA LEU A 202 -4.81 5.00 3.62
C LEU A 202 -3.51 5.53 4.23
N THR A 203 -2.81 6.42 3.53
CA THR A 203 -1.61 7.09 4.04
C THR A 203 -2.00 8.11 5.11
N GLU A 204 -1.23 8.18 6.18
CA GLU A 204 -1.40 9.18 7.23
C GLU A 204 -0.92 10.54 6.75
N LYS A 205 -1.34 11.62 7.42
CA LYS A 205 -0.87 12.97 7.09
C LYS A 205 0.65 13.04 7.28
N HIS A 206 1.40 13.22 6.20
CA HIS A 206 2.82 13.54 6.24
C HIS A 206 3.06 15.05 6.26
N GLY A 207 4.27 15.46 6.65
CA GLY A 207 4.64 16.87 6.85
C GLY A 207 4.47 17.75 5.59
N LYS A 208 4.49 19.07 5.79
CA LYS A 208 4.19 20.11 4.77
C LYS A 208 5.32 20.35 3.74
N ALA A 209 6.29 19.43 3.63
CA ALA A 209 7.41 19.61 2.72
C ALA A 209 6.99 19.14 1.32
N PHE A 210 6.38 20.03 0.55
CA PHE A 210 5.86 19.73 -0.78
C PHE A 210 6.94 19.78 -1.87
N ALA A 211 6.65 19.15 -3.01
CA ALA A 211 7.34 19.40 -4.25
C ALA A 211 7.15 20.86 -4.67
N GLY A 212 8.16 21.44 -5.29
CA GLY A 212 8.15 22.80 -5.81
C GLY A 212 8.97 22.89 -7.09
N ASP A 213 9.34 24.11 -7.46
CA ASP A 213 10.08 24.42 -8.68
C ASP A 213 11.20 23.41 -9.02
N GLY A 214 11.17 22.94 -10.27
CA GLY A 214 12.15 21.97 -10.79
C GLY A 214 11.85 20.51 -10.45
N MET A 215 10.71 20.20 -9.82
CA MET A 215 10.23 18.83 -9.63
C MET A 215 9.12 18.48 -10.62
N ARG A 216 9.10 17.24 -11.11
CA ARG A 216 8.03 16.75 -12.00
C ARG A 216 7.71 15.27 -11.80
N ILE A 217 6.47 14.90 -12.11
CA ILE A 217 6.00 13.51 -12.20
C ILE A 217 5.71 13.18 -13.67
N VAL A 218 6.21 12.04 -14.14
CA VAL A 218 5.85 11.44 -15.42
C VAL A 218 5.04 10.18 -15.14
N PHE A 219 3.82 10.12 -15.66
CA PHE A 219 2.95 8.96 -15.56
C PHE A 219 3.21 7.96 -16.68
N TRP A 220 2.75 6.73 -16.51
CA TRP A 220 3.00 5.62 -17.44
C TRP A 220 2.38 5.83 -18.84
N ASN A 221 1.37 6.68 -18.97
CA ASN A 221 0.78 7.05 -20.25
C ASN A 221 1.47 8.26 -20.93
N GLY A 222 2.63 8.70 -20.39
CA GLY A 222 3.39 9.84 -20.91
C GLY A 222 2.91 11.22 -20.42
N GLN A 223 1.77 11.31 -19.72
CA GLN A 223 1.35 12.57 -19.12
C GLN A 223 2.36 13.05 -18.08
N THR A 224 2.54 14.36 -17.97
CA THR A 224 3.50 14.97 -17.05
C THR A 224 2.82 16.02 -16.17
N LYS A 225 3.21 16.04 -14.89
CA LYS A 225 2.88 17.09 -13.92
C LYS A 225 4.15 17.81 -13.51
N VAL A 226 4.17 19.12 -13.64
CA VAL A 226 5.27 19.99 -13.22
C VAL A 226 4.79 20.78 -12.02
N PHE A 227 5.61 20.80 -10.97
CA PHE A 227 5.33 21.58 -9.76
C PHE A 227 5.95 22.97 -9.90
N SER A 228 5.19 23.98 -9.47
CA SER A 228 5.62 25.36 -9.25
C SER A 228 5.67 25.63 -7.76
#